data_AF-A0A1E7EJJ1-F1
#
_entry.id   AF-A0A1E7EJJ1-F1
#
_cell.length_a   1.000
_cell.length_b   1.000
_cell.length_c   1.000
_cell.angle_alpha   90.00
_cell.angle_beta   90.00
_cell.angle_gamma   90.00
#
_symmetry.space_group_name_H-M   'P 1'
#
loop_
_entity.id
_entity.type
_entity.pdbx_description
1 polymer ?
#
loop_
_entity_poly.entity_id
_entity_poly.type
_entity_poly.pdbx_seq_one_letter_code
_entity_poly.pdbx_strand_id
1 'polypeptide(L)'
;MVTIPLVNTGQELLISYKVDDSIFKAVLDTGSPFLMIPGSCGPNTREKSGCYKNQGHPIPGLNPTTEIFDGFQGEVLWLIFGVASESIMGGPGGVFFGMIRDTDARIRPSFLGQTDVQSFRINLLSRPRTLTLSNHPLIGTTNSVPSEAPVPTSTHKSMFLQTPMTTPARSGAPAST
;
A
#
# COMPACT_ATOMS: atom_id res chain seq x y z
N MET A 1 -12.10 15.75 -1.62
CA MET A 1 -11.50 15.15 -0.42
C MET A 1 -12.41 14.05 0.10
N VAL A 2 -11.85 12.88 0.44
CA VAL A 2 -12.60 11.73 0.98
C VAL A 2 -11.89 11.22 2.22
N THR A 3 -12.63 10.92 3.29
CA THR A 3 -12.09 10.32 4.51
C THR A 3 -12.71 8.95 4.72
N ILE A 4 -11.87 7.95 4.87
CA ILE A 4 -12.23 6.54 4.94
C ILE A 4 -11.81 6.02 6.32
N PRO A 5 -12.72 5.40 7.10
CA PRO A 5 -12.36 4.76 8.35
C PRO A 5 -11.51 3.52 8.07
N LEU A 6 -10.47 3.35 8.87
CA LEU A 6 -9.61 2.17 8.88
C LEU A 6 -9.95 1.29 10.08
N VAL A 7 -9.94 -0.01 9.87
CA VAL A 7 -10.06 -1.00 10.94
C VAL A 7 -8.66 -1.37 11.40
N ASN A 8 -8.39 -1.22 12.69
CA ASN A 8 -7.15 -1.67 13.31
C ASN A 8 -7.37 -3.03 13.96
N THR A 9 -6.65 -4.06 13.50
CA THR A 9 -6.73 -5.41 14.08
C THR A 9 -5.66 -5.66 15.16
N GLY A 10 -4.80 -4.68 15.42
CA GLY A 10 -3.61 -4.81 16.27
C GLY A 10 -2.35 -5.24 15.51
N GLN A 11 -2.52 -5.82 14.31
CA GLN A 11 -1.41 -6.26 13.44
C GLN A 11 -1.37 -5.47 12.12
N GLU A 12 -2.54 -5.07 11.62
CA GLU A 12 -2.70 -4.42 10.31
C GLU A 12 -3.75 -3.30 10.38
N LEU A 13 -3.65 -2.39 9.40
CA LEU A 13 -4.68 -1.39 9.10
C LEU A 13 -5.45 -1.84 7.87
N LEU A 14 -6.71 -2.19 8.04
CA LEU A 14 -7.57 -2.60 6.95
C LEU A 14 -8.40 -1.44 6.44
N ILE A 15 -8.47 -1.32 5.12
CA ILE A 15 -9.39 -0.45 4.39
C ILE A 15 -10.48 -1.31 3.74
N SER A 16 -11.73 -0.86 3.86
CA SER A 16 -12.86 -1.45 3.13
C SER A 16 -13.19 -0.61 1.91
N TYR A 17 -13.36 -1.24 0.76
CA TYR A 17 -13.75 -0.58 -0.48
C TYR A 17 -14.73 -1.47 -1.26
N LYS A 18 -15.36 -0.90 -2.28
CA LYS A 18 -16.27 -1.63 -3.16
C LYS A 18 -15.74 -1.66 -4.58
N VAL A 19 -15.94 -2.78 -5.22
CA VAL A 19 -15.83 -2.95 -6.67
C VAL A 19 -17.14 -3.60 -7.13
N ASP A 20 -17.83 -2.93 -8.04
CA ASP A 20 -19.23 -3.22 -8.37
C ASP A 20 -20.06 -3.35 -7.08
N ASP A 21 -20.79 -4.45 -6.91
CA ASP A 21 -21.57 -4.76 -5.72
C ASP A 21 -20.80 -5.57 -4.65
N SER A 22 -19.51 -5.84 -4.88
CA SER A 22 -18.68 -6.64 -3.99
C SER A 22 -17.87 -5.76 -3.03
N ILE A 23 -17.88 -6.12 -1.75
CA ILE A 23 -17.08 -5.46 -0.71
C ILE A 23 -15.76 -6.21 -0.55
N PHE A 24 -14.68 -5.45 -0.50
CA PHE A 24 -13.34 -5.94 -0.28
C PHE A 24 -12.72 -5.31 0.96
N LYS A 25 -11.82 -6.05 1.59
CA LYS A 25 -10.95 -5.57 2.65
C LYS A 25 -9.52 -5.83 2.22
N ALA A 26 -8.66 -4.83 2.39
CA ALA A 26 -7.25 -4.95 2.09
C ALA A 26 -6.41 -4.24 3.13
N VAL A 27 -5.16 -4.68 3.27
CA VAL A 27 -4.16 -4.01 4.08
C VAL A 27 -3.79 -2.71 3.39
N LEU A 28 -3.87 -1.59 4.11
CA LEU A 28 -3.38 -0.31 3.62
C LEU A 28 -1.85 -0.38 3.53
N ASP A 29 -1.32 -0.31 2.31
CA ASP A 29 0.10 -0.51 2.05
C ASP A 29 0.70 0.73 1.37
N THR A 30 1.54 1.44 2.11
CA THR A 30 2.23 2.63 1.59
C THR A 30 3.46 2.29 0.75
N GLY A 31 3.88 1.03 0.72
CA GLY A 31 5.06 0.54 0.00
C GLY A 31 4.75 -0.08 -1.35
N SER A 32 3.49 -0.14 -1.78
CA SER A 32 3.10 -0.74 -3.05
C SER A 32 2.17 0.13 -3.91
N PRO A 33 2.18 -0.03 -5.25
CA PRO A 33 1.26 0.66 -6.16
C PRO A 33 -0.03 -0.11 -6.42
N PHE A 34 -0.19 -1.29 -5.80
CA PHE A 34 -1.17 -2.27 -6.23
C PHE A 34 -2.47 -2.15 -5.45
N LEU A 35 -3.57 -1.91 -6.15
CA LEU A 35 -4.90 -2.31 -5.67
C LEU A 35 -5.13 -3.75 -6.14
N MET A 36 -5.18 -4.68 -5.19
CA MET A 36 -5.32 -6.11 -5.48
C MET A 36 -6.67 -6.64 -5.01
N ILE A 37 -7.28 -7.46 -5.87
CA ILE A 37 -8.51 -8.18 -5.61
C ILE A 37 -8.24 -9.68 -5.83
N PRO A 38 -8.72 -10.55 -4.92
CA PRO A 38 -8.46 -11.97 -5.06
C PRO A 38 -9.33 -12.56 -6.18
N GLY A 39 -8.68 -13.25 -7.13
CA GLY A 39 -9.35 -14.00 -8.19
C GLY A 39 -10.02 -15.30 -7.74
N SER A 40 -9.74 -15.77 -6.52
CA SER A 40 -10.32 -16.97 -5.93
C SER A 40 -11.48 -16.67 -4.97
N CYS A 41 -12.40 -17.62 -4.86
CA CYS A 41 -13.62 -17.50 -4.05
C CYS A 41 -13.69 -18.51 -2.90
N GLY A 42 -12.53 -19.04 -2.46
CA GLY A 42 -12.46 -19.95 -1.33
C GLY A 42 -13.09 -19.35 -0.05
N PRO A 43 -13.66 -20.15 0.86
CA PRO A 43 -14.35 -19.64 2.04
C PRO A 43 -13.53 -18.66 2.88
N ASN A 44 -12.27 -19.00 3.15
CA ASN A 44 -11.33 -18.17 3.91
C ASN A 44 -11.02 -16.82 3.21
N THR A 45 -10.75 -16.86 1.89
CA THR A 45 -10.51 -15.66 1.09
C THR A 45 -11.73 -14.74 1.10
N ARG A 46 -12.92 -15.30 0.87
CA ARG A 46 -14.17 -14.53 0.86
C ARG A 46 -14.41 -13.82 2.20
N GLU A 47 -14.15 -14.48 3.32
CA GLU A 47 -14.34 -13.91 4.65
C GLU A 47 -13.34 -12.77 4.95
N LYS A 48 -12.06 -12.98 4.62
CA LYS A 48 -10.98 -12.05 4.99
C LYS A 48 -10.88 -10.84 4.08
N SER A 49 -10.94 -11.06 2.77
CA SER A 49 -10.61 -10.03 1.78
C SER A 49 -11.75 -9.71 0.82
N GLY A 50 -12.80 -10.54 0.78
CA GLY A 50 -13.81 -10.50 -0.27
C GLY A 50 -13.43 -11.42 -1.43
N CYS A 51 -14.25 -11.46 -2.47
CA CYS A 51 -13.94 -12.27 -3.65
C CYS A 51 -14.60 -11.67 -4.89
N TYR A 52 -13.91 -11.72 -6.03
CA TYR A 52 -14.46 -11.25 -7.30
C TYR A 52 -14.64 -12.42 -8.26
N LYS A 53 -15.88 -12.87 -8.44
CA LYS A 53 -16.21 -14.04 -9.28
C LYS A 53 -15.96 -13.81 -10.76
N ASN A 54 -16.02 -12.56 -11.22
CA ASN A 54 -15.95 -12.24 -12.64
C ASN A 54 -14.51 -12.14 -13.16
N GLN A 55 -13.48 -12.38 -12.32
CA GLN A 55 -12.03 -12.24 -12.59
C GLN A 55 -11.59 -11.00 -13.39
N GLY A 56 -12.49 -10.07 -13.64
CA GLY A 56 -12.33 -9.10 -14.70
C GLY A 56 -12.48 -9.71 -16.09
N HIS A 57 -13.11 -8.96 -17.00
CA HIS A 57 -12.92 -9.21 -18.42
C HIS A 57 -11.66 -8.45 -18.85
N PRO A 58 -10.68 -9.12 -19.50
CA PRO A 58 -9.55 -8.42 -20.10
C PRO A 58 -10.08 -7.27 -20.97
N ILE A 59 -9.56 -6.05 -20.74
CA ILE A 59 -9.90 -4.91 -21.59
C ILE A 59 -9.30 -5.18 -22.98
N PRO A 60 -10.10 -5.20 -24.05
CA PRO A 60 -9.59 -5.43 -25.40
C PRO A 60 -8.47 -4.45 -25.75
N GLY A 61 -7.35 -4.96 -26.25
CA GLY A 61 -6.17 -4.15 -26.60
C GLY A 61 -5.18 -3.91 -25.47
N LEU A 62 -5.45 -4.39 -24.25
CA LEU A 62 -4.50 -4.35 -23.13
C LEU A 62 -4.09 -5.78 -22.74
N ASN A 63 -2.83 -6.12 -23.00
CA ASN A 63 -2.27 -7.42 -22.62
C ASN A 63 -2.00 -7.47 -21.11
N PRO A 64 -2.26 -8.59 -20.41
CA PRO A 64 -1.90 -8.76 -19.01
C PRO A 64 -0.45 -8.35 -18.71
N THR A 65 -0.22 -7.78 -17.54
CA THR A 65 1.11 -7.43 -17.06
C THR A 65 1.68 -8.56 -16.20
N THR A 66 2.99 -8.78 -16.29
CA THR A 66 3.69 -9.66 -15.36
C THR A 66 4.24 -8.83 -14.21
N GLU A 67 3.77 -9.09 -12.99
CA GLU A 67 4.11 -8.34 -11.78
C GLU A 67 4.78 -9.25 -10.75
N ILE A 68 5.66 -8.69 -9.92
CA ILE A 68 6.38 -9.40 -8.85
C ILE A 68 5.93 -8.84 -7.50
N PHE A 69 5.51 -9.71 -6.61
CA PHE A 69 5.00 -9.43 -5.27
C PHE A 69 5.74 -10.27 -4.26
N ASP A 70 6.51 -9.64 -3.35
CA ASP A 70 7.26 -10.37 -2.31
C ASP A 70 8.11 -11.54 -2.87
N GLY A 71 8.70 -11.33 -4.05
CA GLY A 71 9.48 -12.35 -4.76
C GLY A 71 8.66 -13.36 -5.60
N PHE A 72 7.33 -13.32 -5.55
CA PHE A 72 6.44 -14.14 -6.37
C PHE A 72 6.03 -13.40 -7.65
N GLN A 73 6.26 -14.02 -8.80
CA GLN A 73 5.88 -13.48 -10.10
C GLN A 73 4.54 -14.07 -10.55
N GLY A 74 3.67 -13.24 -11.14
CA GLY A 74 2.47 -13.74 -11.80
C GLY A 74 1.80 -12.70 -12.69
N GLU A 75 0.78 -13.15 -13.40
CA GLU A 75 0.02 -12.30 -14.31
C GLU A 75 -1.06 -11.51 -13.58
N VAL A 76 -1.27 -10.27 -14.01
CA VAL A 76 -2.31 -9.37 -13.53
C VAL A 76 -3.12 -8.88 -14.73
N LEU A 77 -4.43 -9.08 -14.67
CA LEU A 77 -5.35 -8.66 -15.72
C LEU A 77 -5.68 -7.17 -15.59
N TRP A 78 -5.88 -6.52 -16.74
CA TRP A 78 -6.34 -5.13 -16.80
C TRP A 78 -7.84 -5.04 -16.53
N LEU A 79 -8.21 -4.51 -15.36
CA LEU A 79 -9.47 -3.80 -15.17
C LEU A 79 -9.17 -2.35 -14.75
N ILE A 80 -10.22 -1.60 -14.41
CA ILE A 80 -10.12 -0.29 -13.73
C ILE A 80 -9.20 -0.36 -12.48
N PHE A 81 -8.95 -1.57 -11.96
CA PHE A 81 -7.95 -1.95 -10.95
C PHE A 81 -7.32 -3.31 -11.32
N GLY A 82 -6.20 -3.70 -10.70
CA GLY A 82 -5.58 -5.00 -11.00
C GLY A 82 -6.29 -6.15 -10.30
N VAL A 83 -6.63 -7.20 -11.03
CA VAL A 83 -7.07 -8.48 -10.43
C VAL A 83 -5.87 -9.41 -10.36
N ALA A 84 -5.50 -9.80 -9.14
CA ALA A 84 -4.41 -10.73 -8.92
C ALA A 84 -4.86 -12.14 -9.32
N SER A 85 -4.10 -12.78 -10.20
CA SER A 85 -4.32 -14.17 -10.56
C SER A 85 -4.16 -15.09 -9.35
N GLU A 86 -4.79 -16.26 -9.41
CA GLU A 86 -4.74 -17.24 -8.32
C GLU A 86 -3.31 -17.71 -8.01
N SER A 87 -2.39 -17.68 -8.97
CA SER A 87 -0.98 -18.08 -8.77
C SER A 87 -0.24 -17.17 -7.79
N ILE A 88 -0.63 -15.90 -7.68
CA ILE A 88 -0.08 -14.94 -6.70
C ILE A 88 -0.86 -15.01 -5.38
N MET A 89 -2.17 -15.31 -5.45
CA MET A 89 -3.04 -15.43 -4.28
C MET A 89 -2.95 -16.80 -3.56
N GLY A 90 -2.30 -17.79 -4.15
CA GLY A 90 -2.17 -19.15 -3.61
C GLY A 90 -1.13 -19.28 -2.48
N GLY A 91 -0.34 -18.25 -2.23
CA GLY A 91 0.61 -18.17 -1.11
C GLY A 91 -0.03 -17.64 0.19
N PRO A 92 0.75 -17.50 1.28
CA PRO A 92 0.26 -16.95 2.55
C PRO A 92 -0.08 -15.44 2.52
N GLY A 93 0.02 -14.81 1.34
CA GLY A 93 -0.11 -13.36 1.16
C GLY A 93 -1.54 -12.82 1.32
N GLY A 94 -1.63 -11.57 1.77
CA GLY A 94 -2.88 -10.80 1.83
C GLY A 94 -3.11 -9.93 0.59
N VAL A 95 -4.28 -9.30 0.49
CA VAL A 95 -4.53 -8.27 -0.52
C VAL A 95 -4.16 -6.89 0.00
N PHE A 96 -3.56 -6.08 -0.87
CA PHE A 96 -3.06 -4.75 -0.56
C PHE A 96 -3.90 -3.67 -1.24
N PHE A 97 -4.04 -2.55 -0.53
CA PHE A 97 -4.49 -1.27 -1.06
C PHE A 97 -3.28 -0.34 -1.12
N GLY A 98 -2.63 -0.32 -2.28
CA GLY A 98 -1.40 0.39 -2.53
C GLY A 98 -1.56 1.91 -2.61
N MET A 99 -0.60 2.64 -2.02
CA MET A 99 -0.57 4.10 -1.98
C MET A 99 0.61 4.73 -2.74
N ILE A 100 1.34 3.95 -3.55
CA ILE A 100 2.32 4.49 -4.50
C ILE A 100 1.60 4.98 -5.76
N ARG A 101 1.90 6.22 -6.20
CA ARG A 101 1.36 6.78 -7.45
C ARG A 101 2.13 6.29 -8.66
N ASP A 102 3.42 6.55 -8.68
CA ASP A 102 4.22 6.41 -9.89
C ASP A 102 4.72 4.98 -10.04
N THR A 103 4.49 4.40 -11.21
CA THR A 103 4.86 3.03 -11.54
C THR A 103 5.82 3.01 -12.73
N ASP A 104 6.56 1.91 -12.88
CA ASP A 104 7.31 1.64 -14.11
C ASP A 104 6.34 1.49 -15.28
N ALA A 105 6.68 2.02 -16.46
CA ALA A 105 5.81 1.99 -17.65
C ALA A 105 5.47 0.58 -18.14
N ARG A 106 6.22 -0.45 -17.70
CA ARG A 106 5.98 -1.86 -18.04
C ARG A 106 4.86 -2.50 -17.23
N ILE A 107 4.43 -1.88 -16.13
CA ILE A 107 3.30 -2.34 -15.33
C ILE A 107 2.13 -1.37 -15.47
N ARG A 108 0.95 -1.83 -15.09
CA ARG A 108 -0.27 -1.02 -15.12
C ARG A 108 -0.15 0.22 -14.21
N PRO A 109 -0.89 1.30 -14.50
CA PRO A 109 -1.04 2.43 -13.59
C PRO A 109 -1.54 1.98 -12.22
N SER A 110 -1.02 2.61 -11.17
CA SER A 110 -1.51 2.43 -9.80
C SER A 110 -2.93 2.96 -9.62
N PHE A 111 -3.56 2.65 -8.47
CA PHE A 111 -4.84 3.29 -8.10
C PHE A 111 -4.72 4.81 -8.07
N LEU A 112 -3.68 5.36 -7.43
CA LEU A 112 -3.50 6.81 -7.33
C LEU A 112 -3.15 7.44 -8.68
N GLY A 113 -2.40 6.75 -9.53
CA GLY A 113 -2.05 7.21 -10.88
C GLY A 113 -3.27 7.37 -11.80
N GLN A 114 -4.36 6.68 -11.50
CA GLN A 114 -5.63 6.74 -12.24
C GLN A 114 -6.64 7.74 -11.66
N THR A 115 -6.27 8.48 -10.60
CA THR A 115 -7.16 9.43 -9.92
C THR A 115 -6.55 10.83 -9.87
N ASP A 116 -7.37 11.81 -9.48
CA ASP A 116 -6.95 13.19 -9.23
C ASP A 116 -6.39 13.41 -7.81
N VAL A 117 -6.30 12.35 -6.98
CA VAL A 117 -5.72 12.43 -5.63
C VAL A 117 -4.27 12.87 -5.74
N GLN A 118 -3.87 13.93 -5.05
CA GLN A 118 -2.51 14.48 -5.04
C GLN A 118 -1.77 14.21 -3.72
N SER A 119 -2.50 14.04 -2.62
CA SER A 119 -1.92 13.68 -1.34
C SER A 119 -2.87 12.85 -0.49
N PHE A 120 -2.30 12.11 0.46
CA PHE A 120 -3.07 11.39 1.46
C PHE A 120 -2.53 11.64 2.86
N ARG A 121 -3.36 11.40 3.87
CA ARG A 121 -3.00 11.46 5.27
C ARG A 121 -3.55 10.26 6.01
N ILE A 122 -2.70 9.60 6.78
CA ILE A 122 -3.12 8.56 7.72
C ILE A 122 -3.16 9.18 9.11
N ASN A 123 -4.34 9.25 9.71
CA ASN A 123 -4.51 9.69 11.09
C ASN A 123 -4.66 8.47 12.01
N LEU A 124 -3.57 8.16 12.71
CA LEU A 124 -3.52 7.05 13.66
C LEU A 124 -4.06 7.40 15.06
N LEU A 125 -4.21 8.69 15.34
CA LEU A 125 -4.69 9.20 16.62
C LEU A 125 -6.22 9.24 16.69
N SER A 126 -6.90 9.37 15.55
CA SER A 126 -8.36 9.32 15.51
C SER A 126 -8.90 7.94 15.88
N ARG A 127 -10.13 7.91 16.44
CA ARG A 127 -10.89 6.68 16.68
C ARG A 127 -12.27 6.82 16.02
N PRO A 128 -12.53 6.11 14.90
CA PRO A 128 -11.65 5.17 14.21
C PRO A 128 -10.41 5.85 13.60
N ARG A 129 -9.34 5.08 13.33
CA ARG A 129 -8.20 5.54 12.53
C ARG A 129 -8.70 5.88 11.14
N THR A 130 -8.09 6.84 10.45
CA THR A 130 -8.61 7.29 9.14
C THR A 130 -7.52 7.44 8.08
N LEU A 131 -7.91 7.17 6.84
CA LEU A 131 -7.20 7.59 5.63
C LEU A 131 -7.97 8.74 5.00
N THR A 132 -7.32 9.88 4.78
CA THR A 132 -7.87 10.98 3.99
C THR A 132 -7.16 11.01 2.64
N LEU A 133 -7.94 11.02 1.55
CA LEU A 133 -7.48 11.25 0.18
C LEU A 133 -7.87 12.66 -0.26
N SER A 134 -6.93 13.40 -0.83
CA SER A 134 -7.12 14.80 -1.20
C SER A 134 -6.50 15.12 -2.56
N ASN A 135 -7.16 15.95 -3.34
CA ASN A 135 -6.65 16.58 -4.56
C ASN A 135 -5.83 17.86 -4.28
N HIS A 136 -5.59 18.18 -3.01
CA HIS A 136 -4.72 19.26 -2.54
C HIS A 136 -3.70 18.73 -1.52
N PRO A 137 -2.53 19.37 -1.35
CA PRO A 137 -1.56 19.01 -0.32
C PRO A 137 -2.17 19.02 1.10
N LEU A 138 -1.96 17.95 1.87
CA LEU A 138 -2.43 17.81 3.25
C LEU A 138 -1.37 18.18 4.30
N ILE A 139 -0.14 18.51 3.87
CA ILE A 139 0.93 19.00 4.75
C ILE A 139 0.51 20.36 5.34
N GLY A 140 0.65 20.54 6.65
CA GLY A 140 0.35 21.82 7.33
C GLY A 140 -1.09 22.00 7.83
N THR A 141 -1.99 21.03 7.57
CA THR A 141 -3.34 21.03 8.17
C THR A 141 -3.32 20.34 9.54
N THR A 142 -2.64 20.96 10.52
CA THR A 142 -2.63 20.43 11.89
C THR A 142 -4.03 20.48 12.48
N ASN A 143 -4.53 19.34 12.95
CA ASN A 143 -5.51 19.35 14.03
C ASN A 143 -4.87 20.15 15.16
N SER A 144 -5.48 21.25 15.57
CA SER A 144 -5.13 21.92 16.82
C SER A 144 -5.24 20.89 17.93
N VAL A 145 -4.10 20.38 18.40
CA VAL A 145 -4.01 19.72 19.69
C VAL A 145 -4.46 20.79 20.70
N PRO A 146 -5.50 20.56 21.53
CA PRO A 146 -5.78 21.47 22.63
C PRO A 146 -4.50 21.58 23.44
N SER A 147 -3.99 22.80 23.64
CA SER A 147 -2.78 23.06 24.41
C SER A 147 -2.87 22.33 25.74
N GLU A 148 -2.11 21.25 25.89
CA GLU A 148 -1.93 20.59 27.17
C GLU A 148 -1.20 21.57 28.09
N ALA A 149 -1.70 21.72 29.32
CA ALA A 149 -1.06 22.56 30.33
C ALA A 149 0.41 22.11 30.54
N PRO A 150 1.33 23.02 30.89
CA PRO A 150 2.75 22.70 30.94
C PRO A 150 3.03 21.62 31.98
N VAL A 151 3.49 20.45 31.51
CA VAL A 151 4.04 19.37 32.35
C VAL A 151 5.52 19.69 32.62
N PRO A 152 6.06 19.49 33.85
CA PRO A 152 7.39 19.92 34.20
C PRO A 152 8.47 19.14 33.44
N THR A 153 9.53 19.84 33.08
CA THR A 153 10.71 19.35 32.34
C THR A 153 11.30 18.08 32.93
N SER A 154 11.29 17.00 32.16
CA SER A 154 12.18 15.85 32.32
C SER A 154 13.08 15.73 31.11
N THR A 155 14.38 15.87 31.33
CA THR A 155 15.44 15.72 30.35
C THR A 155 15.56 14.28 29.87
N HIS A 156 15.08 13.99 28.66
CA HIS A 156 15.55 12.84 27.88
C HIS A 156 16.01 13.32 26.51
N LYS A 157 17.32 13.18 26.26
CA LYS A 157 17.98 13.45 24.97
C LYS A 157 17.36 12.57 23.88
N SER A 158 16.84 13.19 22.82
CA SER A 158 16.54 12.49 21.57
C SER A 158 17.84 12.00 20.93
N MET A 159 17.94 10.68 20.73
CA MET A 159 19.02 10.05 20.00
C MET A 159 18.63 10.00 18.52
N PHE A 160 19.26 10.84 17.69
CA PHE A 160 19.23 10.70 16.23
C PHE A 160 20.15 9.54 15.84
N LEU A 161 19.61 8.50 15.20
CA LEU A 161 20.44 7.54 14.47
C LEU A 161 20.81 8.16 13.12
N GLN A 162 21.99 8.78 13.06
CA GLN A 162 22.75 8.96 11.83
C GLN A 162 23.80 7.86 11.78
N THR A 163 23.63 6.89 10.88
CA THR A 163 24.71 5.96 10.52
C THR A 163 25.62 6.62 9.49
N PRO A 164 26.95 6.66 9.69
CA PRO A 164 27.88 7.12 8.66
C PRO A 164 28.13 6.01 7.62
N MET A 165 28.13 6.39 6.35
CA MET A 165 28.63 5.55 5.25
C MET A 165 30.15 5.38 5.39
N THR A 166 30.62 4.14 5.51
CA THR A 166 32.03 3.79 5.33
C THR A 166 32.25 3.28 3.91
N THR A 167 33.06 4.02 3.15
CA THR A 167 33.60 3.62 1.85
C THR A 167 34.70 2.57 2.07
N PRO A 168 34.77 1.46 1.31
CA PRO A 168 35.92 0.58 1.37
C PRO A 168 37.09 1.18 0.57
N ALA A 169 38.26 1.19 1.20
CA ALA A 169 39.53 1.61 0.61
C ALA A 169 40.05 0.57 -0.40
N ARG A 170 40.71 1.08 -1.45
CA ARG A 170 41.38 0.34 -2.52
C ARG A 170 42.84 0.07 -2.13
N SER A 171 43.26 -1.19 -2.09
CA SER A 171 44.66 -1.64 -2.20
C SER A 171 44.61 -3.08 -2.72
N GLY A 172 45.08 -3.41 -3.92
CA GLY A 172 46.48 -3.37 -4.32
C GLY A 172 47.02 -4.80 -4.28
N ALA A 173 47.01 -5.49 -5.42
CA ALA A 173 47.71 -6.77 -5.62
C ALA A 173 49.24 -6.54 -5.61
N PRO A 174 50.11 -7.55 -5.40
CA PRO A 174 50.40 -8.50 -6.50
C PRO A 174 50.82 -9.95 -6.13
N ALA A 175 50.64 -10.81 -7.15
CA ALA A 175 51.52 -11.87 -7.69
C ALA A 175 51.91 -13.17 -6.92
N SER A 176 51.75 -14.28 -7.69
CA SER A 176 52.54 -15.52 -7.80
C SER A 176 52.71 -16.41 -6.55
N THR A 177 52.57 -17.73 -6.61
CA THR A 177 52.92 -18.73 -7.64
C THR A 177 51.89 -19.84 -7.73
#